data_AF-A0A956PNG8-F1
#
_entry.id   AF-A0A956PNG8-F1
#
_cell.length_a   1.000
_cell.length_b   1.000
_cell.length_c   1.000
_cell.angle_alpha   90.00
_cell.angle_beta   90.00
_cell.angle_gamma   90.00
#
_symmetry.space_group_name_H-M   'P 1'
#
loop_
_entity.id
_entity.type
_entity.pdbx_description
1 polymer ?
#
loop_
_entity_poly.entity_id
_entity_poly.type
_entity_poly.pdbx_seq_one_letter_code
_entity_poly.pdbx_strand_id
1 'polypeptide(L)'
;TKLERLKKDNPFTLNTCNIIGNDNGYPEAWTEYDVILVGGSGDYGCVGNTDPWFLKFCQVLRDIVDSEKPMFCSCFGHQALAQALGGNVIKDRSRAELGTLPVSLNEEGKNDPLLGTLDETFLAQFGHNDQVDVLPQGAINMASTPKCTVQAYKLDGRKVYSTQFHPELSVTENRERAERYFKVYDPGLAHPDNLKKLFKPSEEASELLPRFIEKFVL
;
A
#
# COMPACT_ATOMS: atom_id res chain seq x y z
N THR A 1 11.15 -6.11 13.75
CA THR A 1 10.18 -5.17 13.14
C THR A 1 8.92 -5.12 14.00
N LYS A 2 7.95 -4.24 13.74
CA LYS A 2 6.68 -4.24 14.48
C LYS A 2 5.87 -5.53 14.26
N LEU A 3 6.04 -6.18 13.11
CA LEU A 3 5.54 -7.53 12.86
C LEU A 3 6.17 -8.60 13.77
N GLU A 4 7.46 -8.48 14.11
CA GLU A 4 8.10 -9.38 15.10
C GLU A 4 7.52 -9.21 16.51
N ARG A 5 7.09 -7.99 16.88
CA ARG A 5 6.36 -7.75 18.13
C ARG A 5 5.02 -8.48 18.11
N LEU A 6 4.23 -8.29 17.04
CA LEU A 6 2.98 -9.04 16.85
C LEU A 6 3.20 -10.54 16.93
N LYS A 7 4.27 -11.05 16.30
CA LYS A 7 4.57 -12.49 16.24
C LYS A 7 4.89 -13.06 17.62
N LYS A 8 5.55 -12.27 18.46
CA LYS A 8 5.88 -12.66 19.83
C LYS A 8 4.62 -12.83 20.68
N ASP A 9 3.67 -11.91 20.55
CA ASP A 9 2.45 -11.91 21.35
C ASP A 9 1.34 -12.78 20.73
N ASN A 10 1.41 -13.01 19.41
CA ASN A 10 0.47 -13.81 18.62
C ASN A 10 1.25 -14.64 17.58
N PRO A 11 1.61 -15.90 17.88
CA PRO A 11 2.36 -16.73 16.95
C PRO A 11 1.62 -16.90 15.62
N PHE A 12 2.22 -16.42 14.52
CA PHE A 12 1.65 -16.56 13.17
C PHE A 12 2.66 -17.15 12.19
N THR A 13 2.13 -17.72 11.10
CA THR A 13 2.88 -18.19 9.94
C THR A 13 2.76 -17.17 8.81
N LEU A 14 3.88 -16.77 8.22
CA LEU A 14 3.90 -15.92 7.04
C LEU A 14 4.22 -16.75 5.80
N ASN A 15 3.32 -16.77 4.84
CA ASN A 15 3.53 -17.38 3.53
C ASN A 15 3.67 -16.28 2.49
N THR A 16 4.78 -16.28 1.76
CA THR A 16 5.07 -15.26 0.74
C THR A 16 4.91 -15.85 -0.64
N CYS A 17 4.13 -15.17 -1.48
CA CYS A 17 3.94 -15.51 -2.89
C CYS A 17 4.53 -14.39 -3.76
N ASN A 18 5.40 -14.74 -4.71
CA ASN A 18 5.79 -13.82 -5.78
C ASN A 18 4.88 -14.04 -6.98
N ILE A 19 4.13 -13.00 -7.33
CA ILE A 19 3.13 -12.99 -8.41
C ILE A 19 3.72 -12.69 -9.79
N ILE A 20 4.94 -12.14 -9.84
CA ILE A 20 5.57 -11.71 -11.09
C ILE A 20 6.18 -12.93 -11.78
N GLY A 21 5.76 -13.18 -13.01
CA GLY A 21 6.30 -14.26 -13.83
C GLY A 21 5.96 -15.67 -13.34
N ASN A 22 4.94 -15.81 -12.47
CA ASN A 22 4.54 -17.10 -11.92
C ASN A 22 3.01 -17.30 -12.01
N ASP A 23 2.57 -17.99 -13.07
CA ASP A 23 1.15 -18.29 -13.29
C ASP A 23 0.57 -19.29 -12.27
N ASN A 24 1.43 -20.06 -11.57
CA ASN A 24 1.05 -21.14 -10.65
C ASN A 24 1.44 -20.84 -9.18
N GLY A 25 1.84 -19.60 -8.87
CA GLY A 25 2.35 -19.24 -7.54
C GLY A 25 1.28 -18.93 -6.50
N TYR A 26 0.04 -18.72 -6.93
CA TYR A 26 -1.05 -18.36 -6.04
C TYR A 26 -1.46 -19.55 -5.17
N PRO A 27 -1.80 -19.32 -3.89
CA PRO A 27 -2.45 -20.35 -3.09
C PRO A 27 -3.72 -20.86 -3.77
N GLU A 28 -4.00 -22.16 -3.60
CA GLU A 28 -5.20 -22.78 -4.18
C GLU A 28 -6.50 -22.20 -3.56
N ALA A 29 -6.44 -21.77 -2.30
CA ALA A 29 -7.58 -21.19 -1.60
C ALA A 29 -7.18 -20.05 -0.65
N TRP A 30 -7.66 -18.84 -0.94
CA TRP A 30 -7.49 -17.66 -0.06
C TRP A 30 -8.15 -17.84 1.31
N THR A 31 -9.13 -18.74 1.38
CA THR A 31 -9.87 -19.06 2.61
C THR A 31 -8.98 -19.64 3.71
N GLU A 32 -7.82 -20.21 3.35
CA GLU A 32 -6.85 -20.80 4.29
C GLU A 32 -6.03 -19.77 5.06
N TYR A 33 -6.04 -18.50 4.63
CA TYR A 33 -5.32 -17.42 5.29
C TYR A 33 -6.28 -16.55 6.10
N ASP A 34 -5.84 -16.12 7.27
CA ASP A 34 -6.63 -15.21 8.12
C ASP A 34 -6.59 -13.77 7.62
N VAL A 35 -5.50 -13.40 6.95
CA VAL A 35 -5.28 -12.06 6.39
C VAL A 35 -4.41 -12.13 5.14
N ILE A 36 -4.72 -11.28 4.16
CA ILE A 36 -3.93 -11.12 2.94
C ILE A 36 -3.24 -9.75 2.93
N LEU A 37 -1.92 -9.76 2.75
CA LEU A 37 -1.12 -8.54 2.63
C LEU A 37 -0.56 -8.44 1.23
N VAL A 38 -0.83 -7.32 0.56
CA VAL A 38 -0.41 -7.06 -0.81
C VAL A 38 0.59 -5.91 -0.81
N GLY A 39 1.85 -6.23 -1.10
CA GLY A 39 2.95 -5.26 -1.03
C GLY A 39 3.12 -4.38 -2.27
N GLY A 40 4.09 -3.48 -2.17
CA GLY A 40 4.53 -2.61 -3.25
C GLY A 40 5.52 -3.26 -4.23
N SER A 41 5.83 -2.52 -5.31
CA SER A 41 6.87 -2.86 -6.28
C SER A 41 7.67 -1.60 -6.62
N GLY A 42 8.97 -1.75 -6.87
CA GLY A 42 9.81 -0.67 -7.42
C GLY A 42 10.03 -0.75 -8.93
N ASP A 43 9.75 -1.92 -9.52
CA ASP A 43 10.08 -2.24 -10.92
C ASP A 43 8.86 -2.35 -11.83
N TYR A 44 7.67 -2.49 -11.25
CA TYR A 44 6.42 -2.74 -11.98
C TYR A 44 5.38 -1.68 -11.67
N GLY A 45 4.62 -1.28 -12.69
CA GLY A 45 3.50 -0.36 -12.60
C GLY A 45 2.22 -0.96 -13.17
N CYS A 46 1.10 -0.34 -12.87
CA CYS A 46 -0.24 -0.80 -13.29
C CYS A 46 -0.69 -0.16 -14.62
N VAL A 47 -0.21 1.05 -14.89
CA VAL A 47 -0.65 1.88 -16.02
C VAL A 47 -0.28 1.22 -17.35
N GLY A 48 -1.29 0.86 -18.14
CA GLY A 48 -1.11 0.21 -19.43
C GLY A 48 -0.53 -1.21 -19.35
N ASN A 49 -0.46 -1.80 -18.15
CA ASN A 49 0.06 -3.14 -17.97
C ASN A 49 -0.97 -4.18 -18.45
N THR A 50 -0.61 -4.93 -19.48
CA THR A 50 -1.42 -6.00 -20.07
C THR A 50 -0.75 -7.36 -19.96
N ASP A 51 0.29 -7.47 -19.13
CA ASP A 51 1.00 -8.73 -18.97
C ASP A 51 0.06 -9.80 -18.37
N PRO A 52 0.15 -11.07 -18.81
CA PRO A 52 -0.74 -12.14 -18.32
C PRO A 52 -0.75 -12.27 -16.79
N TRP A 53 0.43 -12.18 -16.16
CA TRP A 53 0.56 -12.25 -14.70
C TRP A 53 -0.20 -11.11 -14.00
N PHE A 54 -0.21 -9.90 -14.57
CA PHE A 54 -0.87 -8.74 -13.98
C PHE A 54 -2.39 -8.83 -14.14
N LEU A 55 -2.88 -9.29 -15.30
CA LEU A 55 -4.30 -9.54 -15.51
C LEU A 55 -4.82 -10.64 -14.58
N LYS A 56 -4.04 -11.73 -14.40
CA LYS A 56 -4.32 -12.79 -13.43
C LYS A 56 -4.30 -12.25 -12.01
N PHE A 57 -3.35 -11.38 -11.66
CA PHE A 57 -3.28 -10.75 -10.35
C PHE A 57 -4.50 -9.87 -10.07
N CYS A 58 -4.97 -9.09 -11.04
CA CYS A 58 -6.21 -8.33 -10.91
C CYS A 58 -7.42 -9.24 -10.67
N GLN A 59 -7.48 -10.40 -11.33
CA GLN A 59 -8.53 -11.38 -11.05
C GLN A 59 -8.44 -11.91 -9.63
N VAL A 60 -7.24 -12.27 -9.18
CA VAL A 60 -6.98 -12.73 -7.81
C VAL A 60 -7.42 -11.70 -6.77
N LEU A 61 -7.12 -10.41 -6.99
CA LEU A 61 -7.56 -9.35 -6.07
C LEU A 61 -9.09 -9.29 -5.96
N ARG A 62 -9.81 -9.46 -7.07
CA ARG A 62 -11.28 -9.57 -7.05
C ARG A 62 -11.75 -10.79 -6.27
N ASP A 63 -11.16 -11.95 -6.53
CA ASP A 63 -11.51 -13.20 -5.85
C ASP A 63 -11.32 -13.09 -4.32
N ILE A 64 -10.25 -12.43 -3.87
CA ILE A 64 -10.02 -12.22 -2.43
C ILE A 64 -11.03 -11.22 -1.84
N VAL A 65 -11.35 -10.13 -2.56
CA VAL A 65 -12.40 -9.18 -2.12
C VAL A 65 -13.74 -9.90 -1.94
N ASP A 66 -14.09 -10.78 -2.88
CA ASP A 66 -15.33 -11.57 -2.83
C ASP A 66 -15.33 -12.63 -1.73
N SER A 67 -14.15 -13.10 -1.31
CA SER A 67 -14.00 -14.04 -0.18
C SER A 67 -14.19 -13.41 1.20
N GLU A 68 -14.36 -12.09 1.28
CA GLU A 68 -14.52 -11.30 2.51
C GLU A 68 -13.35 -11.40 3.51
N LYS A 69 -12.20 -11.93 3.08
CA LYS A 69 -10.99 -11.96 3.89
C LYS A 69 -10.45 -10.55 4.15
N PRO A 70 -9.93 -10.28 5.36
CA PRO A 70 -9.17 -9.06 5.62
C PRO A 70 -8.03 -8.91 4.62
N MET A 71 -7.97 -7.77 3.92
CA MET A 71 -6.93 -7.46 2.96
C MET A 71 -6.35 -6.07 3.22
N PHE A 72 -5.02 -5.97 3.21
CA PHE A 72 -4.32 -4.69 3.24
C PHE A 72 -3.37 -4.55 2.05
N CYS A 73 -3.51 -3.47 1.28
CA CYS A 73 -2.74 -3.22 0.07
C CYS A 73 -1.87 -1.95 0.19
N SER A 74 -0.55 -2.05 -0.07
CA SER A 74 0.37 -0.91 -0.10
C SER A 74 0.94 -0.62 -1.50
N CYS A 75 1.08 0.67 -1.84
CA CYS A 75 1.77 1.16 -3.05
C CYS A 75 1.31 0.51 -4.37
N PHE A 76 2.09 -0.41 -4.96
CA PHE A 76 1.68 -1.13 -6.17
C PHE A 76 0.40 -1.93 -5.93
N GLY A 77 0.27 -2.60 -4.79
CA GLY A 77 -0.97 -3.28 -4.40
C GLY A 77 -2.16 -2.33 -4.30
N HIS A 78 -1.94 -1.10 -3.84
CA HIS A 78 -2.98 -0.07 -3.75
C HIS A 78 -3.53 0.32 -5.12
N GLN A 79 -2.64 0.51 -6.07
CA GLN A 79 -2.96 0.84 -7.46
C GLN A 79 -3.61 -0.35 -8.17
N ALA A 80 -3.04 -1.55 -8.00
CA ALA A 80 -3.54 -2.78 -8.61
C ALA A 80 -4.96 -3.11 -8.10
N LEU A 81 -5.24 -2.94 -6.81
CA LEU A 81 -6.58 -3.13 -6.25
C LEU A 81 -7.58 -2.14 -6.85
N ALA A 82 -7.21 -0.86 -6.96
CA ALA A 82 -8.08 0.15 -7.57
C ALA A 82 -8.41 -0.23 -9.03
N GLN A 83 -7.40 -0.57 -9.82
CA GLN A 83 -7.58 -0.97 -11.23
C GLN A 83 -8.36 -2.29 -11.38
N ALA A 84 -8.11 -3.27 -10.51
CA ALA A 84 -8.83 -4.55 -10.51
C ALA A 84 -10.34 -4.38 -10.29
N LEU A 85 -10.74 -3.34 -9.55
CA LEU A 85 -12.13 -3.01 -9.22
C LEU A 85 -12.72 -1.91 -10.12
N GLY A 86 -12.05 -1.58 -11.23
CA GLY A 86 -12.56 -0.63 -12.23
C GLY A 86 -12.24 0.85 -11.95
N GLY A 87 -11.38 1.14 -10.98
CA GLY A 87 -10.78 2.46 -10.81
C GLY A 87 -9.72 2.77 -11.89
N ASN A 88 -9.24 4.02 -11.90
CA ASN A 88 -8.23 4.50 -12.84
C ASN A 88 -6.92 4.80 -12.12
N VAL A 89 -5.81 4.30 -12.67
CA VAL A 89 -4.44 4.60 -12.22
C VAL A 89 -3.73 5.36 -13.33
N ILE A 90 -3.04 6.43 -12.96
CA ILE A 90 -2.27 7.25 -13.89
C ILE A 90 -0.80 7.31 -13.46
N LYS A 91 0.06 7.48 -14.47
CA LYS A 91 1.46 7.79 -14.27
C LYS A 91 1.66 9.28 -14.38
N ASP A 92 2.12 9.90 -13.30
CA ASP A 92 2.34 11.35 -13.26
C ASP A 92 3.61 11.69 -12.48
N ARG A 93 4.70 11.81 -13.21
CA ARG A 93 6.02 12.16 -12.66
C ARG A 93 6.04 13.54 -11.99
N SER A 94 5.16 14.46 -12.35
CA SER A 94 5.12 15.80 -11.72
C SER A 94 4.58 15.74 -10.29
N ARG A 95 3.76 14.71 -9.99
CA ARG A 95 3.16 14.44 -8.69
C ARG A 95 3.85 13.31 -7.92
N ALA A 96 5.01 12.87 -8.38
CA ALA A 96 5.79 11.84 -7.69
C ALA A 96 6.20 12.27 -6.27
N GLU A 97 6.24 11.29 -5.37
CA GLU A 97 6.55 11.45 -3.96
C GLU A 97 7.61 10.44 -3.51
N LEU A 98 8.62 10.94 -2.81
CA LEU A 98 9.75 10.16 -2.32
C LEU A 98 10.19 10.69 -0.96
N GLY A 99 10.49 9.79 -0.02
CA GLY A 99 10.95 10.14 1.32
C GLY A 99 9.86 9.97 2.37
N THR A 100 9.96 10.75 3.45
CA THR A 100 8.96 10.79 4.52
C THR A 100 8.21 12.11 4.46
N LEU A 101 6.90 12.03 4.21
CA LEU A 101 6.04 13.20 3.96
C LEU A 101 4.84 13.20 4.90
N PRO A 102 4.29 14.38 5.23
CA PRO A 102 3.05 14.48 5.98
C PRO A 102 1.84 14.06 5.13
N VAL A 103 0.94 13.30 5.72
CA VAL A 103 -0.34 12.85 5.15
C VAL A 103 -1.46 13.39 6.03
N SER A 104 -2.50 13.93 5.41
CA SER A 104 -3.66 14.45 6.14
C SER A 104 -4.88 13.56 5.94
N LEU A 105 -5.54 13.20 7.04
CA LEU A 105 -6.82 12.51 7.03
C LEU A 105 -7.95 13.47 6.65
N ASN A 106 -8.90 13.01 5.86
CA ASN A 106 -10.19 13.70 5.70
C ASN A 106 -11.18 13.23 6.79
N GLU A 107 -12.41 13.73 6.78
CA GLU A 107 -13.41 13.37 7.78
C GLU A 107 -13.73 11.87 7.82
N GLU A 108 -13.75 11.19 6.66
CA GLU A 108 -13.93 9.73 6.61
C GLU A 108 -12.77 8.99 7.29
N GLY A 109 -11.53 9.43 7.02
CA GLY A 109 -10.33 8.88 7.64
C GLY A 109 -10.27 9.10 9.15
N LYS A 110 -10.66 10.30 9.64
CA LYS A 110 -10.70 10.63 11.08
C LYS A 110 -11.72 9.78 11.84
N ASN A 111 -12.86 9.47 11.20
CA ASN A 111 -13.93 8.68 11.81
C ASN A 111 -13.78 7.17 11.58
N ASP A 112 -12.81 6.74 10.76
CA ASP A 112 -12.57 5.33 10.46
C ASP A 112 -11.93 4.61 11.66
N PRO A 113 -12.38 3.39 12.01
CA PRO A 113 -11.91 2.72 13.21
C PRO A 113 -10.51 2.11 13.11
N LEU A 114 -9.84 2.21 11.95
CA LEU A 114 -8.42 1.91 11.75
C LEU A 114 -7.62 3.21 11.57
N LEU A 115 -7.96 4.03 10.57
CA LEU A 115 -7.19 5.23 10.24
C LEU A 115 -7.36 6.36 11.26
N GLY A 116 -8.52 6.45 11.93
CA GLY A 116 -8.80 7.43 12.98
C GLY A 116 -7.98 7.19 14.27
N THR A 117 -7.15 6.15 14.29
CA THR A 117 -6.16 5.92 15.36
C THR A 117 -4.84 6.68 15.13
N LEU A 118 -4.67 7.31 13.98
CA LEU A 118 -3.55 8.18 13.62
C LEU A 118 -3.89 9.64 13.93
N ASP A 119 -2.89 10.50 14.07
CA ASP A 119 -3.13 11.94 14.14
C ASP A 119 -3.76 12.46 12.84
N GLU A 120 -4.48 13.59 12.93
CA GLU A 120 -5.10 14.23 11.75
C GLU A 120 -4.08 14.48 10.64
N THR A 121 -2.83 14.78 11.01
CA THR A 121 -1.70 14.79 10.08
C THR A 121 -0.53 14.02 10.69
N PHE A 122 -0.05 13.02 9.97
CA PHE A 122 1.00 12.11 10.42
C PHE A 122 2.08 11.95 9.34
N LEU A 123 3.26 11.45 9.71
CA LEU A 123 4.35 11.17 8.76
C LEU A 123 4.25 9.73 8.23
N ALA A 124 4.47 9.54 6.93
CA ALA A 124 4.51 8.22 6.29
C ALA A 124 5.65 8.09 5.27
N GLN A 125 6.02 6.86 4.92
CA GLN A 125 7.07 6.54 3.95
C GLN A 125 6.55 6.46 2.51
N PHE A 126 7.28 7.06 1.57
CA PHE A 126 6.88 7.20 0.16
C PHE A 126 7.97 6.75 -0.82
N GLY A 127 7.51 6.34 -2.00
CA GLY A 127 8.30 6.06 -3.19
C GLY A 127 7.38 5.65 -4.34
N HIS A 128 6.76 6.63 -5.01
CA HIS A 128 5.83 6.37 -6.13
C HIS A 128 5.84 7.51 -7.17
N ASN A 129 5.43 7.16 -8.40
CA ASN A 129 5.17 8.08 -9.51
C ASN A 129 3.88 7.74 -10.28
N ASP A 130 3.19 6.69 -9.84
CA ASP A 130 1.87 6.26 -10.29
C ASP A 130 0.91 6.52 -9.12
N GLN A 131 -0.34 6.87 -9.41
CA GLN A 131 -1.34 7.16 -8.38
C GLN A 131 -2.74 6.77 -8.86
N VAL A 132 -3.62 6.47 -7.90
CA VAL A 132 -5.05 6.31 -8.17
C VAL A 132 -5.66 7.68 -8.45
N ASP A 133 -6.22 7.85 -9.64
CA ASP A 133 -6.87 9.08 -10.09
C ASP A 133 -8.39 9.01 -9.88
N VAL A 134 -8.96 7.83 -10.14
CA VAL A 134 -10.38 7.56 -9.92
C VAL A 134 -10.49 6.31 -9.06
N LEU A 135 -11.16 6.44 -7.91
CA LEU A 135 -11.45 5.33 -7.03
C LEU A 135 -12.46 4.35 -7.67
N PRO A 136 -12.35 3.05 -7.38
CA PRO A 136 -13.37 2.09 -7.79
C PRO A 136 -14.70 2.39 -7.08
N GLN A 137 -15.81 1.93 -7.67
CA GLN A 137 -17.12 2.10 -7.07
C GLN A 137 -17.18 1.43 -5.68
N GLY A 138 -17.77 2.14 -4.71
CA GLY A 138 -17.87 1.66 -3.32
C GLY A 138 -16.61 1.85 -2.48
N ALA A 139 -15.55 2.46 -3.04
CA ALA A 139 -14.41 2.87 -2.24
C ALA A 139 -14.61 4.25 -1.59
N ILE A 140 -14.12 4.40 -0.37
CA ILE A 140 -14.16 5.64 0.43
C ILE A 140 -12.74 6.17 0.54
N ASN A 141 -12.50 7.38 0.02
CA ASN A 141 -11.23 8.09 0.19
C ASN A 141 -11.07 8.54 1.64
N MET A 142 -9.88 8.38 2.23
CA MET A 142 -9.64 8.67 3.65
C MET A 142 -8.47 9.61 3.91
N ALA A 143 -7.52 9.73 2.98
CA ALA A 143 -6.30 10.50 3.22
C ALA A 143 -5.73 11.09 1.93
N SER A 144 -4.98 12.19 2.05
CA SER A 144 -4.35 12.86 0.91
C SER A 144 -3.03 13.55 1.29
N THR A 145 -2.27 13.92 0.27
CA THR A 145 -1.18 14.91 0.33
C THR A 145 -1.48 16.04 -0.66
N PRO A 146 -0.75 17.17 -0.63
CA PRO A 146 -0.88 18.20 -1.65
C PRO A 146 -0.64 17.72 -3.10
N LYS A 147 0.05 16.58 -3.28
CA LYS A 147 0.38 16.03 -4.60
C LYS A 147 -0.48 14.82 -5.01
N CYS A 148 -1.09 14.11 -4.07
CA CYS A 148 -1.88 12.92 -4.37
C CYS A 148 -3.16 12.91 -3.52
N THR A 149 -4.31 12.89 -4.20
CA THR A 149 -5.63 13.00 -3.58
C THR A 149 -6.10 11.71 -2.93
N VAL A 150 -5.54 10.57 -3.31
CA VAL A 150 -5.91 9.23 -2.84
C VAL A 150 -4.70 8.57 -2.19
N GLN A 151 -4.42 8.92 -0.93
CA GLN A 151 -3.34 8.30 -0.16
C GLN A 151 -3.79 7.08 0.60
N ALA A 152 -5.07 7.01 0.94
CA ALA A 152 -5.67 5.84 1.54
C ALA A 152 -7.14 5.74 1.15
N TYR A 153 -7.61 4.52 0.91
CA TYR A 153 -9.03 4.23 0.77
C TYR A 153 -9.37 2.89 1.38
N LYS A 154 -10.66 2.69 1.64
CA LYS A 154 -11.24 1.40 2.02
C LYS A 154 -12.38 1.06 1.09
N LEU A 155 -12.77 -0.21 1.03
CA LEU A 155 -14.03 -0.61 0.41
C LEU A 155 -15.13 -0.61 1.47
N ASP A 156 -16.21 0.11 1.20
CA ASP A 156 -17.33 0.21 2.13
C ASP A 156 -17.95 -1.17 2.42
N GLY A 157 -18.29 -1.43 3.67
CA GLY A 157 -18.81 -2.73 4.12
C GLY A 157 -17.83 -3.91 4.04
N ARG A 158 -16.54 -3.68 3.74
CA ARG A 158 -15.51 -4.74 3.64
C ARG A 158 -14.32 -4.48 4.56
N LYS A 159 -13.58 -5.53 4.90
CA LYS A 159 -12.31 -5.47 5.66
C LYS A 159 -11.11 -5.25 4.72
N VAL A 160 -11.27 -4.36 3.74
CA VAL A 160 -10.28 -4.12 2.69
C VAL A 160 -9.81 -2.68 2.76
N TYR A 161 -8.53 -2.52 3.11
CA TYR A 161 -7.88 -1.23 3.31
C TYR A 161 -6.68 -1.10 2.39
N SER A 162 -6.40 0.13 1.97
CA SER A 162 -5.29 0.36 1.06
C SER A 162 -4.64 1.71 1.27
N THR A 163 -3.30 1.75 1.16
CA THR A 163 -2.49 2.97 1.28
C THR A 163 -1.51 3.11 0.13
N GLN A 164 -1.37 4.31 -0.43
CA GLN A 164 -0.34 4.61 -1.41
C GLN A 164 1.04 4.71 -0.73
N PHE A 165 1.09 5.18 0.52
CA PHE A 165 2.29 5.15 1.36
C PHE A 165 2.58 3.75 1.92
N HIS A 166 3.79 3.59 2.47
CA HIS A 166 4.31 2.36 3.02
C HIS A 166 4.28 2.35 4.56
N PRO A 167 3.23 1.82 5.21
CA PRO A 167 3.25 1.61 6.65
C PRO A 167 4.25 0.52 7.08
N GLU A 168 4.63 -0.37 6.18
CA GLU A 168 5.49 -1.52 6.46
C GLU A 168 6.99 -1.18 6.48
N LEU A 169 7.41 -0.10 5.81
CA LEU A 169 8.82 0.23 5.64
C LEU A 169 9.36 1.07 6.79
N SER A 170 10.54 0.69 7.29
CA SER A 170 11.37 1.57 8.11
C SER A 170 12.10 2.63 7.27
N VAL A 171 12.66 3.63 7.94
CA VAL A 171 13.54 4.64 7.35
C VAL A 171 14.68 4.01 6.56
N THR A 172 15.32 3.00 7.14
CA THR A 172 16.47 2.33 6.53
C THR A 172 16.06 1.56 5.28
N GLU A 173 14.99 0.75 5.38
CA GLU A 173 14.49 -0.05 4.25
C GLU A 173 14.01 0.83 3.10
N ASN A 174 13.28 1.92 3.39
CA ASN A 174 12.81 2.81 2.34
C ASN A 174 13.95 3.60 1.69
N ARG A 175 14.97 3.99 2.45
CA ARG A 175 16.17 4.62 1.89
C ARG A 175 16.92 3.67 0.95
N GLU A 176 17.17 2.44 1.37
CA GLU A 176 17.84 1.43 0.53
C GLU A 176 17.04 1.15 -0.76
N ARG A 177 15.71 1.10 -0.63
CA ARG A 177 14.80 0.99 -1.77
C ARG A 177 14.91 2.19 -2.71
N ALA A 178 14.96 3.41 -2.18
CA ALA A 178 15.12 4.63 -2.96
C ALA A 178 16.46 4.70 -3.68
N GLU A 179 17.55 4.25 -3.06
CA GLU A 179 18.87 4.16 -3.69
C GLU A 179 18.86 3.13 -4.84
N ARG A 180 18.23 1.96 -4.63
CA ARG A 180 18.13 0.90 -5.65
C ARG A 180 17.31 1.33 -6.87
N TYR A 181 16.16 1.95 -6.64
CA TYR A 181 15.22 2.31 -7.71
C TYR A 181 15.27 3.81 -8.04
N PHE A 182 16.38 4.47 -7.74
CA PHE A 182 16.53 5.92 -7.91
C PHE A 182 16.13 6.40 -9.31
N LYS A 183 16.59 5.71 -10.36
CA LYS A 183 16.24 6.04 -11.77
C LYS A 183 14.75 5.91 -12.11
N VAL A 184 14.02 5.08 -11.36
CA VAL A 184 12.59 4.86 -11.55
C VAL A 184 11.79 5.94 -10.82
N TYR A 185 12.18 6.26 -9.57
CA TYR A 185 11.50 7.25 -8.75
C TYR A 185 11.87 8.71 -9.07
N ASP A 186 13.03 8.96 -9.68
CA ASP A 186 13.59 10.31 -9.78
C ASP A 186 13.37 10.96 -11.18
N PRO A 187 12.38 11.86 -11.32
CA PRO A 187 12.33 12.85 -12.40
C PRO A 187 13.09 14.15 -12.05
N GLY A 188 13.94 14.18 -11.02
CA GLY A 188 14.62 15.38 -10.48
C GLY A 188 14.18 15.78 -9.06
N LEU A 189 13.61 14.86 -8.29
CA LEU A 189 13.16 15.02 -6.91
C LEU A 189 14.31 15.17 -5.90
N ALA A 190 15.47 14.55 -6.12
CA ALA A 190 16.63 14.74 -5.25
C ALA A 190 17.95 14.37 -5.90
N HIS A 191 19.00 15.13 -5.61
CA HIS A 191 20.37 14.68 -5.90
C HIS A 191 20.68 13.43 -5.03
N PRO A 192 21.38 12.40 -5.57
CA PRO A 192 21.72 11.19 -4.81
C PRO A 192 22.34 11.47 -3.43
N ASP A 193 23.18 12.49 -3.35
CA ASP A 193 23.86 12.89 -2.10
C ASP A 193 22.92 13.43 -1.01
N ASN A 194 21.68 13.80 -1.36
CA ASN A 194 20.69 14.34 -0.44
C ASN A 194 19.55 13.35 -0.11
N LEU A 195 19.51 12.16 -0.73
CA LEU A 195 18.46 11.16 -0.47
C LEU A 195 18.30 10.85 1.02
N LYS A 196 19.41 10.73 1.75
CA LYS A 196 19.41 10.44 3.20
C LYS A 196 18.57 11.42 4.02
N LYS A 197 18.49 12.69 3.60
CA LYS A 197 17.78 13.76 4.34
C LYS A 197 16.27 13.69 4.16
N LEU A 198 15.78 12.95 3.17
CA LEU A 198 14.36 12.84 2.87
C LEU A 198 13.63 11.89 3.82
N PHE A 199 14.34 10.95 4.46
CA PHE A 199 13.73 9.90 5.26
C PHE A 199 13.83 10.23 6.74
N LYS A 200 12.69 10.19 7.42
CA LYS A 200 12.51 10.42 8.85
C LYS A 200 11.63 9.32 9.44
N PRO A 201 11.69 9.06 10.75
CA PRO A 201 10.77 8.12 11.39
C PRO A 201 9.30 8.48 11.12
N SER A 202 8.48 7.44 10.95
CA SER A 202 7.03 7.51 10.72
C SER A 202 6.33 6.54 11.68
N GLU A 203 6.44 6.82 12.98
CA GLU A 203 6.07 5.88 14.04
C GLU A 203 4.58 5.55 14.04
N GLU A 204 3.73 6.56 13.82
CA GLU A 204 2.27 6.38 13.75
C GLU A 204 1.85 5.52 12.55
N ALA A 205 2.28 5.90 11.34
CA ALA A 205 1.95 5.14 10.13
C ALA A 205 2.39 3.68 10.22
N SER A 206 3.51 3.40 10.89
CA SER A 206 4.02 2.04 11.04
C SER A 206 3.27 1.17 12.05
N GLU A 207 2.36 1.74 12.85
CA GLU A 207 1.41 0.96 13.67
C GLU A 207 0.17 0.53 12.87
N LEU A 208 -0.04 1.05 11.66
CA LEU A 208 -1.27 0.81 10.91
C LEU A 208 -1.48 -0.67 10.56
N LEU A 209 -0.43 -1.35 10.09
CA LEU A 209 -0.51 -2.78 9.74
C LEU A 209 -0.69 -3.67 10.99
N PRO A 210 0.05 -3.48 12.10
CA PRO A 210 -0.27 -4.13 13.37
C PRO A 210 -1.71 -3.93 13.83
N ARG A 211 -2.21 -2.69 13.85
CA ARG A 211 -3.58 -2.37 14.25
C ARG A 211 -4.62 -3.01 13.32
N PHE A 212 -4.32 -3.10 12.03
CA PHE A 212 -5.18 -3.81 11.07
C PHE A 212 -5.32 -5.29 11.43
N ILE A 213 -4.21 -5.96 11.70
CA ILE A 213 -4.20 -7.37 12.11
C ILE A 213 -4.95 -7.54 13.44
N GLU A 214 -4.61 -6.74 14.45
CA GLU A 214 -5.27 -6.78 15.76
C GLU A 214 -6.78 -6.54 15.67
N LYS A 215 -7.24 -5.71 14.73
CA LYS A 215 -8.65 -5.33 14.62
C LYS A 215 -9.50 -6.32 13.84
N PHE A 216 -8.95 -6.91 12.79
CA PHE A 216 -9.73 -7.67 11.82
C PHE A 216 -9.44 -9.17 11.81
N VAL A 217 -8.41 -9.59 12.54
CA VAL A 217 -7.95 -10.98 12.62
C VAL A 217 -8.03 -11.53 14.04
N LEU A 218 -7.56 -10.75 15.03
CA LEU A 218 -7.56 -11.12 16.45
C LEU A 218 -8.86 -10.70 17.15
#